data_AF-A0A940JLD9-F1
#
_entry.id   AF-A0A940JLD9-F1
#
_cell.length_a   1.000
_cell.length_b   1.000
_cell.length_c   1.000
_cell.angle_alpha   90.00
_cell.angle_beta   90.00
_cell.angle_gamma   90.00
#
_symmetry.space_group_name_H-M   'P 1'
#
loop_
_entity.id
_entity.type
_entity.pdbx_description
1 polymer ?
#
loop_
_entity_poly.entity_id
_entity_poly.type
_entity_poly.pdbx_seq_one_letter_code
_entity_poly.pdbx_strand_id
1 'polypeptide(L)'
;MGRKAASIWQSNTGQSGECEAVAWSYAAAAATEIDTHVPFYRGFDGGGLALHDIVATGHYFGVHGLVAGGMTDQPRRPRSQALFPQMRRWLQI
;
A
#
# COMPACT_ATOMS: atom_id res chain seq x y z
N MET A 1 -7.30 46.47 -7.05
CA MET A 1 -8.35 45.63 -6.40
C MET A 1 -8.01 44.17 -6.69
N GLY A 2 -7.99 43.31 -5.66
CA GLY A 2 -7.18 42.09 -5.60
C GLY A 2 -7.63 40.89 -6.46
N ARG A 3 -6.62 40.19 -7.01
CA ARG A 3 -6.72 38.87 -7.64
C ARG A 3 -7.13 37.84 -6.59
N LYS A 4 -8.14 37.01 -6.87
CA LYS A 4 -8.27 35.67 -6.28
C LYS A 4 -8.50 34.65 -7.39
N ALA A 5 -7.39 34.22 -7.97
CA ALA A 5 -7.28 32.88 -8.52
C ALA A 5 -7.27 31.92 -7.31
N ALA A 6 -8.39 31.24 -7.05
CA ALA A 6 -8.47 30.21 -6.03
C ALA A 6 -8.68 28.86 -6.73
N SER A 7 -7.54 28.19 -6.90
CA SER A 7 -7.28 26.78 -7.22
C SER A 7 -8.49 25.88 -7.52
N ILE A 8 -8.68 25.54 -8.80
CA ILE A 8 -9.49 24.41 -9.31
C ILE A 8 -8.69 23.08 -9.24
N TRP A 9 -7.57 23.07 -8.51
CA TRP A 9 -6.78 21.87 -8.28
C TRP A 9 -6.79 21.58 -6.78
N GLN A 10 -7.90 21.03 -6.30
CA GLN A 10 -7.81 20.11 -5.18
C GLN A 10 -7.19 18.84 -5.75
N SER A 11 -5.85 18.86 -5.82
CA SER A 11 -5.05 17.72 -6.22
C SER A 11 -5.50 16.53 -5.40
N ASN A 12 -5.97 15.49 -6.08
CA ASN A 12 -6.29 14.19 -5.54
C ASN A 12 -5.01 13.54 -5.00
N THR A 13 -4.48 14.06 -3.89
CA THR A 13 -3.32 13.52 -3.15
C THR A 13 -3.70 12.28 -2.35
N GLY A 14 -4.98 11.88 -2.37
CA GLY A 14 -5.55 10.85 -1.49
C GLY A 14 -5.28 9.41 -1.92
N GLN A 15 -5.00 9.13 -3.19
CA GLN A 15 -4.95 7.74 -3.67
C GLN A 15 -3.62 7.02 -3.37
N SER A 16 -2.51 7.75 -3.24
CA SER A 16 -1.22 7.14 -2.90
C SER A 16 -1.22 6.71 -1.43
N GLY A 17 -1.66 7.57 -0.50
CA GLY A 17 -1.62 7.22 0.93
C GLY A 17 -2.40 5.96 1.30
N GLU A 18 -3.59 5.78 0.71
CA GLU A 18 -4.46 4.63 0.98
C GLU A 18 -3.88 3.32 0.43
N CYS A 19 -3.35 3.34 -0.80
CA CYS A 19 -2.71 2.17 -1.40
C CYS A 19 -1.53 1.68 -0.54
N GLU A 20 -0.66 2.61 -0.14
CA GLU A 20 0.49 2.35 0.73
C GLU A 20 0.07 1.79 2.09
N ALA A 21 -0.98 2.38 2.69
CA ALA A 21 -1.51 1.93 3.98
C ALA A 21 -2.12 0.53 3.91
N VAL A 22 -2.82 0.20 2.82
CA VAL A 22 -3.36 -1.15 2.60
C VAL A 22 -2.24 -2.16 2.38
N ALA A 23 -1.22 -1.81 1.57
CA ALA A 23 -0.05 -2.67 1.37
C ALA A 23 0.68 -2.93 2.69
N TRP A 24 0.86 -1.90 3.51
CA TRP A 24 1.46 -2.02 4.84
C TRP A 24 0.62 -2.91 5.76
N SER A 25 -0.70 -2.73 5.76
CA SER A 25 -1.62 -3.51 6.60
C SER A 25 -1.69 -4.97 6.18
N TYR A 26 -1.64 -5.27 4.88
CA TYR A 26 -1.52 -6.62 4.35
C TYR A 26 -0.21 -7.28 4.80
N ALA A 27 0.91 -6.56 4.68
CA ALA A 27 2.20 -7.04 5.15
C ALA A 27 2.19 -7.31 6.67
N ALA A 28 1.59 -6.41 7.45
CA ALA A 28 1.47 -6.57 8.90
C ALA A 28 0.62 -7.77 9.28
N ALA A 29 -0.52 -7.97 8.61
CA ALA A 29 -1.38 -9.13 8.82
C ALA A 29 -0.62 -10.44 8.52
N ALA A 30 0.09 -10.49 7.38
CA ALA A 30 0.91 -11.64 7.01
C ALA A 30 2.04 -11.91 8.02
N ALA A 31 2.69 -10.88 8.55
CA ALA A 31 3.79 -11.02 9.51
C ALA A 31 3.33 -11.37 10.94
N THR A 32 2.06 -11.11 11.29
CA THR A 32 1.47 -11.35 12.61
C THR A 32 0.50 -12.53 12.63
N GLU A 33 0.40 -13.27 11.52
CA GLU A 33 -0.51 -14.40 11.35
C GLU A 33 -2.00 -14.02 11.54
N ILE A 34 -2.33 -12.75 11.31
CA ILE A 34 -3.72 -12.26 11.22
C ILE A 34 -4.26 -12.58 9.83
N ASP A 35 -5.57 -12.84 9.73
CA ASP A 35 -6.24 -13.03 8.44
C ASP A 35 -6.01 -11.83 7.51
N THR A 36 -5.36 -12.09 6.38
CA THR A 36 -4.98 -11.08 5.39
C THR A 36 -6.16 -10.52 4.60
N HIS A 37 -7.37 -11.07 4.76
CA HIS A 37 -8.60 -10.47 4.22
C HIS A 37 -9.06 -9.26 5.04
N VAL A 38 -8.66 -9.14 6.31
CA VAL A 38 -9.11 -8.06 7.20
C VAL A 38 -8.82 -6.66 6.63
N PRO A 39 -7.62 -6.36 6.08
CA PRO A 39 -7.34 -5.08 5.41
C PRO A 39 -8.25 -4.78 4.20
N PHE A 40 -8.94 -5.78 3.65
CA PHE A 40 -9.77 -5.69 2.45
C PHE A 40 -11.28 -5.84 2.72
N TYR A 41 -11.67 -6.13 3.98
CA TYR A 41 -13.04 -6.53 4.34
C TYR A 41 -14.10 -5.41 4.19
N ARG A 42 -13.69 -4.14 4.21
CA ARG A 42 -14.57 -2.96 4.00
C ARG A 42 -13.96 -1.86 3.12
N GLY A 43 -12.73 -2.07 2.64
CA GLY A 43 -12.07 -1.13 1.72
C GLY A 43 -12.49 -1.39 0.27
N PHE A 44 -12.36 -0.38 -0.58
CA PHE A 44 -12.59 -0.45 -2.03
C PHE A 44 -14.00 -0.91 -2.43
N ASP A 45 -15.02 -0.05 -2.35
CA ASP A 45 -16.37 -0.16 -2.96
C ASP A 45 -16.83 -1.57 -3.43
N GLY A 46 -16.79 -2.58 -2.55
CA GLY A 46 -17.16 -3.97 -2.85
C GLY A 46 -16.16 -4.80 -3.67
N GLY A 47 -15.06 -4.23 -4.14
CA GLY A 47 -13.97 -4.88 -4.88
C GLY A 47 -12.79 -5.35 -4.01
N GLY A 48 -12.81 -5.10 -2.70
CA GLY A 48 -11.70 -5.42 -1.79
C GLY A 48 -11.24 -6.89 -1.83
N LEU A 49 -12.17 -7.84 -1.89
CA LEU A 49 -11.83 -9.27 -1.96
C LEU A 49 -11.14 -9.64 -3.28
N ALA A 50 -11.59 -9.09 -4.41
CA ALA A 50 -10.93 -9.30 -5.70
C ALA A 50 -9.51 -8.70 -5.72
N LEU A 51 -9.31 -7.57 -5.04
CA LEU A 51 -7.99 -6.97 -4.85
C LEU A 51 -7.09 -7.82 -3.96
N HIS A 52 -7.65 -8.45 -2.92
CA HIS A 52 -6.92 -9.41 -2.09
C HIS A 52 -6.45 -10.60 -2.92
N ASP A 53 -7.30 -11.21 -3.75
CA ASP A 53 -6.90 -12.33 -4.62
C ASP A 53 -5.72 -11.96 -5.54
N ILE A 54 -5.78 -10.76 -6.13
CA ILE A 54 -4.69 -10.22 -6.96
C ILE A 54 -3.40 -10.10 -6.14
N VAL A 55 -3.48 -9.54 -4.94
CA VAL A 55 -2.34 -9.39 -4.02
C VAL A 55 -1.79 -10.75 -3.57
N ALA A 56 -2.66 -11.72 -3.25
CA ALA A 56 -2.28 -13.08 -2.86
C ALA A 56 -1.56 -13.82 -3.99
N THR A 57 -1.84 -13.51 -5.26
CA THR A 57 -1.12 -14.06 -6.44
C THR A 57 0.20 -13.36 -6.75
N GLY A 58 0.66 -12.43 -5.92
CA GLY A 58 1.94 -11.73 -6.08
C GLY A 58 1.86 -10.41 -6.86
N HIS A 59 0.66 -9.91 -7.15
CA HIS A 59 0.46 -8.62 -7.82
C HIS A 59 0.13 -7.53 -6.80
N TYR A 60 1.13 -6.73 -6.45
CA TYR A 60 1.02 -5.78 -5.35
C TYR A 60 0.83 -4.33 -5.81
N PHE A 61 -0.02 -3.58 -5.11
CA PHE A 61 -0.18 -2.12 -5.23
C PHE A 61 0.30 -1.43 -3.95
N GLY A 62 0.51 -0.11 -3.97
CA GLY A 62 1.02 0.64 -2.82
C GLY A 62 2.48 0.36 -2.42
N VAL A 63 3.08 -0.72 -2.93
CA VAL A 63 4.47 -1.11 -2.66
C VAL A 63 5.46 -0.04 -3.10
N HIS A 64 5.16 0.74 -4.14
CA HIS A 64 6.06 1.81 -4.60
C HIS A 64 6.32 2.86 -3.52
N GLY A 65 5.30 3.28 -2.76
CA GLY A 65 5.50 4.21 -1.65
C GLY A 65 6.25 3.58 -0.48
N LEU A 66 6.02 2.29 -0.20
CA LEU A 66 6.79 1.56 0.81
C LEU A 66 8.27 1.39 0.44
N VAL A 67 8.57 1.17 -0.84
CA VAL A 67 9.94 1.12 -1.37
C VAL A 67 10.59 2.50 -1.28
N ALA A 68 9.90 3.56 -1.71
CA ALA A 68 10.38 4.93 -1.60
C ALA A 68 10.64 5.32 -0.14
N GLY A 69 9.80 4.85 0.77
CA GLY A 69 9.95 4.96 2.22
C GLY A 69 10.96 3.98 2.82
N GLY A 70 11.73 3.23 2.03
CA GLY A 70 12.79 2.30 2.48
C GLY A 70 12.31 1.15 3.36
N MET A 71 11.02 0.80 3.29
CA MET A 71 10.38 -0.19 4.17
C MET A 71 10.42 -1.62 3.61
N THR A 72 10.40 -1.77 2.30
CA THR A 72 10.49 -3.05 1.59
C THR A 72 11.35 -2.90 0.34
N ASP A 73 11.86 -4.00 -0.19
CA ASP A 73 12.55 -4.00 -1.48
C ASP A 73 11.56 -4.13 -2.64
N GLN A 74 11.95 -3.63 -3.81
CA GLN A 74 11.16 -3.72 -5.03
C GLN A 74 11.12 -5.18 -5.52
N PRO A 75 9.95 -5.74 -5.89
CA PRO A 75 9.80 -7.15 -6.27
C PRO A 75 10.55 -7.59 -7.55
N ARG A 76 11.29 -6.68 -8.22
CA ARG A 76 11.96 -6.92 -9.52
C ARG A 76 13.41 -7.44 -9.42
N ARG A 77 13.96 -7.69 -8.23
CA ARG A 77 15.35 -8.21 -8.11
C ARG A 77 15.40 -9.60 -7.47
N PRO A 78 15.93 -10.61 -8.16
CA PRO A 78 16.31 -11.86 -7.54
C PRO A 78 17.77 -11.74 -7.06
N ARG A 79 18.01 -11.70 -5.74
CA ARG A 79 19.26 -12.30 -5.24
C ARG A 79 19.34 -12.71 -3.78
N SER A 80 18.61 -12.10 -2.85
CA SER A 80 18.62 -12.55 -1.43
C SER A 80 17.78 -11.67 -0.49
N GLN A 81 16.96 -10.77 -1.03
CA GLN A 81 16.24 -9.79 -0.23
C GLN A 81 14.80 -10.22 0.03
N ALA A 82 14.34 -9.92 1.24
CA ALA A 82 12.95 -9.99 1.64
C ALA A 82 12.09 -9.17 0.66
N LEU A 83 11.32 -9.86 -0.19
CA LEU A 83 10.38 -9.22 -1.11
C LEU A 83 9.04 -9.02 -0.39
N PHE A 84 8.30 -7.98 -0.78
CA PHE A 84 6.94 -7.77 -0.30
C PHE A 84 6.11 -9.08 -0.41
N PRO A 85 5.37 -9.49 0.64
CA PRO A 85 5.02 -8.73 1.85
C PRO A 85 6.06 -8.70 2.98
N GLN A 86 7.25 -9.28 2.80
CA GLN A 86 8.28 -9.19 3.83
C GLN A 86 8.82 -7.76 3.94
N MET A 87 8.68 -7.16 5.12
CA MET A 87 9.15 -5.81 5.41
C MET A 87 10.54 -5.82 6.03
N ARG A 88 11.41 -4.90 5.61
CA ARG A 88 12.76 -4.69 6.19
C ARG A 88 12.71 -3.88 7.48
N ARG A 89 11.74 -2.97 7.55
CA ARG A 89 11.43 -2.18 8.74
C ARG A 89 9.94 -1.90 8.80
N TRP A 90 9.43 -1.85 10.03
CA TRP A 90 8.08 -1.40 10.31
C TRP A 90 8.11 0.09 10.63
N LEU A 91 7.03 0.81 10.32
CA LEU A 91 6.86 2.17 10.80
C LEU A 91 6.76 2.10 12.32
N GLN A 92 7.73 2.71 12.99
CA GLN A 92 7.68 2.95 14.43
C GLN A 92 7.15 4.38 14.59
N ILE A 93 6.06 4.51 15.33
CA ILE A 93 5.44 5.78 15.72
C ILE A 93 6.31 6.52 16.73
#